data_AF-A0A5N9EEQ3-F1
#
_entry.id   AF-A0A5N9EEQ3-F1
#
_cell.length_a   1.000
_cell.length_b   1.000
_cell.length_c   1.000
_cell.angle_alpha   90.00
_cell.angle_beta   90.00
_cell.angle_gamma   90.00
#
_symmetry.space_group_name_H-M   'P 1'
#
loop_
_entity.id
_entity.type
_entity.pdbx_description
1 polymer ?
#
loop_
_entity_poly.entity_id
_entity_poly.type
_entity_poly.pdbx_seq_one_letter_code
_entity_poly.pdbx_strand_id
1 'polypeptide(L)'
;MSSELVYPSNDVLSHIMTVYSLALPPANWRVENNKINKGFAILLDDDRRIIVGPDPDPRYNKPNHETKVIEFAFHYPISLTRHGMNLDWVHRFADRINWIIPVGKAFVDNDRENGPNGVIWLKHSVNVSGGVSKNWLSSQLKLFIESMEMINRYHAAERESPLEEGQWI
;
A
#
# COMPACT_ATOMS: atom_id res chain seq x y z
N MET A 1 -9.52 -14.78 -28.05
CA MET A 1 -8.81 -13.97 -27.04
C MET A 1 -9.37 -14.35 -25.68
N SER A 2 -8.73 -15.27 -24.97
CA SER A 2 -9.18 -15.65 -23.62
C SER A 2 -8.85 -14.52 -22.66
N SER A 3 -9.85 -13.95 -22.00
CA SER A 3 -9.62 -13.04 -20.89
C SER A 3 -8.89 -13.80 -19.78
N GLU A 4 -7.60 -13.50 -19.59
CA GLU A 4 -6.80 -13.99 -18.47
C GLU A 4 -7.32 -13.35 -17.17
N LEU A 5 -8.39 -13.91 -16.64
CA LEU A 5 -8.93 -13.56 -15.33
C LEU A 5 -8.13 -14.29 -14.26
N VAL A 6 -7.74 -13.56 -13.23
CA VAL A 6 -7.14 -14.09 -12.01
C VAL A 6 -8.26 -14.40 -11.03
N TYR A 7 -8.51 -15.69 -10.80
CA TYR A 7 -9.57 -16.18 -9.93
C TYR A 7 -9.10 -16.41 -8.49
N PRO A 8 -10.02 -16.42 -7.51
CA PRO A 8 -9.69 -16.77 -6.14
C PRO A 8 -9.31 -18.26 -6.04
N SER A 9 -8.01 -18.56 -6.12
CA SER A 9 -7.44 -19.91 -5.97
C SER A 9 -6.30 -19.90 -4.95
N ASN A 10 -5.89 -21.08 -4.45
CA ASN A 10 -4.77 -21.17 -3.48
C ASN A 10 -3.46 -20.51 -3.98
N ASP A 11 -3.34 -20.33 -5.29
CA ASP A 11 -2.15 -19.76 -5.95
C ASP A 11 -2.38 -18.31 -6.46
N VAL A 12 -3.44 -17.63 -6.01
CA VAL A 12 -3.78 -16.28 -6.49
C VAL A 12 -2.63 -15.27 -6.31
N LEU A 13 -1.87 -15.37 -5.22
CA LEU A 13 -0.76 -14.47 -4.93
C LEU A 13 0.39 -14.65 -5.92
N SER A 14 0.71 -15.89 -6.31
CA SER A 14 1.76 -16.17 -7.30
C SER A 14 1.36 -15.69 -8.70
N HIS A 15 0.07 -15.83 -9.06
CA HIS A 15 -0.45 -15.28 -10.32
C HIS A 15 -0.32 -13.75 -10.34
N ILE A 16 -0.62 -13.09 -9.24
CA ILE A 16 -0.58 -11.63 -9.13
C ILE A 16 0.85 -11.12 -9.07
N MET A 17 1.72 -11.82 -8.35
CA MET A 17 3.16 -11.60 -8.39
C MET A 17 3.68 -11.65 -9.83
N THR A 18 3.25 -12.64 -10.61
CA THR A 18 3.60 -12.75 -12.04
C THR A 18 3.07 -11.56 -12.85
N VAL A 19 1.81 -11.16 -12.64
CA VAL A 19 1.21 -9.99 -13.32
C VAL A 19 1.99 -8.72 -13.01
N TYR A 20 2.40 -8.51 -11.77
CA TYR A 20 3.13 -7.31 -11.36
C TYR A 20 4.59 -7.32 -11.80
N SER A 21 5.26 -8.48 -11.77
CA SER A 21 6.60 -8.65 -12.34
C SER A 21 6.66 -8.37 -13.85
N LEU A 22 5.53 -8.57 -14.56
CA LEU A 22 5.42 -8.35 -16.01
C LEU A 22 4.78 -6.99 -16.37
N ALA A 23 4.20 -6.27 -15.41
CA ALA A 23 3.69 -4.94 -15.65
C ALA A 23 4.87 -4.01 -15.97
N LEU A 24 4.82 -3.31 -17.11
CA LEU A 24 5.90 -2.44 -17.56
C LEU A 24 6.18 -1.36 -16.48
N PRO A 25 7.43 -1.21 -15.99
CA PRO A 25 7.73 -0.28 -14.91
C PRO A 25 7.67 1.18 -15.39
N PRO A 26 7.16 2.12 -14.59
CA PRO A 26 7.88 3.37 -14.43
C PRO A 26 9.10 3.09 -13.52
N ALA A 27 10.31 3.05 -14.10
CA ALA A 27 11.64 2.91 -13.44
C ALA A 27 11.84 1.85 -12.33
N ASN A 28 12.73 0.88 -12.61
CA ASN A 28 13.50 0.01 -11.68
C ASN A 28 12.85 -0.42 -10.34
N TRP A 29 11.66 -1.01 -10.39
CA TRP A 29 11.14 -1.82 -9.27
C TRP A 29 11.58 -3.29 -9.35
N ARG A 30 11.61 -4.00 -8.20
CA ARG A 30 11.82 -5.46 -8.15
C ARG A 30 10.83 -6.13 -7.21
N VAL A 31 10.38 -7.33 -7.56
CA VAL A 31 9.42 -8.11 -6.76
C VAL A 31 10.17 -9.20 -5.99
N GLU A 32 10.00 -9.23 -4.68
CA GLU A 32 10.66 -10.18 -3.78
C GLU A 32 9.64 -10.94 -2.92
N ASN A 33 9.91 -12.21 -2.62
CA ASN A 33 9.10 -12.94 -1.65
C ASN A 33 9.25 -12.32 -0.26
N ASN A 34 8.12 -12.03 0.39
CA ASN A 34 8.13 -11.52 1.76
C ASN A 34 8.08 -12.71 2.71
N LYS A 35 9.15 -12.93 3.50
CA LYS A 35 9.22 -14.07 4.43
C LYS A 35 8.44 -13.83 5.73
N ILE A 36 8.05 -12.58 6.02
CA ILE A 36 7.44 -12.18 7.30
C ILE A 36 5.91 -12.22 7.19
N ASN A 37 5.34 -11.78 6.06
CA ASN A 37 3.91 -11.83 5.77
C ASN A 37 3.66 -12.82 4.62
N LYS A 38 2.58 -13.62 4.66
CA LYS A 38 2.20 -14.59 3.62
C LYS A 38 1.89 -13.90 2.27
N GLY A 39 2.89 -13.40 1.56
CA GLY A 39 2.76 -12.54 0.39
C GLY A 39 4.11 -12.17 -0.24
N PHE A 40 4.17 -11.05 -0.94
CA PHE A 40 5.39 -10.56 -1.59
C PHE A 40 5.54 -9.05 -1.40
N ALA A 41 6.74 -8.53 -1.63
CA ALA A 41 7.06 -7.12 -1.59
C ALA A 41 7.43 -6.62 -2.99
N ILE A 42 6.98 -5.43 -3.35
CA ILE A 42 7.44 -4.69 -4.52
C ILE A 42 8.36 -3.59 -3.99
N LEU A 43 9.65 -3.69 -4.29
CA LEU A 43 10.65 -2.70 -3.93
C LEU A 43 10.75 -1.67 -5.04
N LEU A 44 10.74 -0.39 -4.66
CA LEU A 44 10.92 0.74 -5.56
C LEU A 44 12.39 1.23 -5.47
N ASP A 45 12.79 2.10 -6.41
CA ASP A 45 14.16 2.61 -6.55
C ASP A 45 14.74 3.30 -5.30
N ASP A 46 13.88 3.89 -4.49
CA ASP A 46 14.23 4.68 -3.31
C ASP A 46 14.00 3.89 -2.01
N ASP A 47 14.28 2.58 -2.04
CA ASP A 47 14.16 1.62 -0.93
C ASP A 47 12.75 1.45 -0.32
N ARG A 48 11.77 2.17 -0.87
CA ARG A 48 10.34 2.06 -0.56
C ARG A 48 9.80 0.68 -0.92
N ARG A 49 8.85 0.18 -0.11
CA ARG A 49 8.31 -1.18 -0.26
C ARG A 49 6.79 -1.17 -0.24
N ILE A 50 6.18 -1.82 -1.22
CA ILE A 50 4.75 -2.12 -1.21
C ILE A 50 4.58 -3.58 -0.79
N ILE A 51 3.93 -3.81 0.34
CA ILE A 51 3.62 -5.17 0.79
C ILE A 51 2.31 -5.61 0.15
N VAL A 52 2.33 -6.73 -0.55
CA VAL A 52 1.15 -7.36 -1.15
C VAL A 52 0.87 -8.67 -0.41
N GLY A 53 -0.30 -8.76 0.22
CA GLY A 53 -0.68 -9.94 1.01
C GLY A 53 -2.19 -10.14 1.12
N PRO A 54 -2.64 -11.25 1.72
CA PRO A 54 -4.03 -11.45 2.08
C PRO A 54 -4.44 -10.43 3.16
N ASP A 55 -5.72 -10.07 3.20
CA ASP A 55 -6.28 -9.21 4.25
C ASP A 55 -5.95 -9.77 5.65
N PRO A 56 -5.16 -9.02 6.48
CA PRO A 56 -4.74 -9.47 7.79
C PRO A 56 -5.87 -9.45 8.83
N ASP A 57 -6.98 -8.75 8.57
CA ASP A 57 -8.11 -8.66 9.49
C ASP A 57 -9.46 -8.93 8.79
N PRO A 58 -9.84 -10.20 8.62
CA PRO A 58 -11.10 -10.59 7.98
C PRO A 58 -12.34 -10.23 8.82
N ARG A 59 -12.23 -9.45 9.91
CA ARG A 59 -13.36 -9.11 10.81
C ARG A 59 -14.55 -8.44 10.09
N TYR A 60 -14.31 -7.74 8.97
CA TYR A 60 -15.40 -7.19 8.13
C TYR A 60 -15.85 -8.14 7.00
N ASN A 61 -15.03 -9.15 6.67
CA ASN A 61 -15.25 -10.13 5.61
C ASN A 61 -15.37 -11.54 6.23
N LYS A 62 -16.44 -11.79 7.00
CA LYS A 62 -16.73 -13.14 7.48
C LYS A 62 -17.03 -14.09 6.29
N PRO A 63 -16.62 -15.36 6.40
CA PRO A 63 -16.29 -16.20 5.27
C PRO A 63 -17.53 -16.90 4.71
N ASN A 64 -17.95 -16.50 3.52
CA ASN A 64 -18.07 -17.53 2.50
C ASN A 64 -16.67 -17.64 1.91
N HIS A 65 -16.02 -18.80 2.10
CA HIS A 65 -14.59 -19.11 2.03
C HIS A 65 -13.82 -18.77 0.72
N GLU A 66 -14.30 -17.84 -0.09
CA GLU A 66 -13.78 -17.54 -1.44
C GLU A 66 -13.37 -16.07 -1.61
N THR A 67 -13.57 -15.20 -0.62
CA THR A 67 -13.17 -13.80 -0.75
C THR A 67 -11.67 -13.65 -0.47
N LYS A 68 -10.87 -13.59 -1.54
CA LYS A 68 -9.45 -13.24 -1.45
C LYS A 68 -9.31 -11.75 -1.66
N VAL A 69 -9.23 -11.03 -0.54
CA VAL A 69 -8.86 -9.61 -0.54
C VAL A 69 -7.35 -9.51 -0.52
N ILE A 70 -6.82 -8.69 -1.43
CA ILE A 70 -5.38 -8.41 -1.55
C ILE A 70 -5.14 -7.00 -1.11
N GLU A 71 -4.22 -6.84 -0.18
CA GLU A 71 -3.86 -5.55 0.39
C GLU A 71 -2.53 -5.07 -0.18
N PHE A 72 -2.49 -3.82 -0.64
CA PHE A 72 -1.26 -3.06 -0.82
C PHE A 72 -1.06 -2.21 0.42
N ALA A 73 0.08 -2.34 1.08
CA ALA A 73 0.45 -1.51 2.22
C ALA A 73 1.76 -0.77 1.96
N PHE A 74 1.77 0.53 2.26
CA PHE A 74 2.95 1.38 2.20
C PHE A 74 2.99 2.29 3.44
N HIS A 75 4.18 2.49 4.04
CA HIS A 75 4.30 3.20 5.32
C HIS A 75 5.18 4.45 5.22
N TYR A 76 4.80 5.48 5.96
CA TYR A 76 5.58 6.71 6.15
C TYR A 76 5.82 6.96 7.64
N PRO A 77 7.08 7.13 8.09
CA PRO A 77 7.38 7.49 9.48
C PRO A 77 6.92 8.91 9.80
N ILE A 78 6.64 9.15 11.09
CA ILE A 78 6.15 10.45 11.58
C ILE A 78 7.23 11.16 12.43
N SER A 79 7.52 12.42 12.10
CA SER A 79 8.60 13.24 12.68
C SER A 79 8.33 13.77 14.09
N LEU A 80 9.34 13.76 14.97
CA LEU A 80 9.40 14.65 16.13
C LEU A 80 9.93 16.04 15.70
N THR A 81 9.11 16.89 15.09
CA THR A 81 9.55 18.28 14.93
C THR A 81 9.54 19.02 16.28
N ARG A 82 10.35 20.11 16.39
CA ARG A 82 10.45 20.98 17.59
C ARG A 82 9.11 21.58 18.05
N HIS A 83 8.08 21.54 17.20
CA HIS A 83 6.76 22.09 17.49
C HIS A 83 5.84 21.13 18.25
N GLY A 84 6.27 19.89 18.49
CA GLY A 84 5.49 18.89 19.21
C GLY A 84 4.26 18.46 18.40
N MET A 85 4.20 17.20 17.98
CA MET A 85 3.00 16.72 17.31
C MET A 85 1.89 16.39 18.29
N ASN A 86 0.69 16.81 17.92
CA ASN A 86 -0.55 16.21 18.38
C ASN A 86 -0.94 15.12 17.35
N LEU A 87 -1.26 13.90 17.79
CA LEU A 87 -1.82 12.83 16.93
C LEU A 87 -3.00 13.37 16.08
N ASP A 88 -3.78 14.30 16.61
CA ASP A 88 -4.85 14.99 15.88
C ASP A 88 -4.36 15.66 14.59
N TRP A 89 -3.15 16.21 14.58
CA TRP A 89 -2.56 16.84 13.39
C TRP A 89 -2.26 15.80 12.31
N VAL A 90 -1.70 14.65 12.71
CA VAL A 90 -1.40 13.53 11.82
C VAL A 90 -2.69 12.95 11.23
N HIS A 91 -3.73 12.78 12.06
CA HIS A 91 -5.05 12.36 11.59
C HIS A 91 -5.65 13.34 10.60
N ARG A 92 -5.58 14.65 10.85
CA ARG A 92 -6.03 15.68 9.90
C ARG A 92 -5.25 15.64 8.59
N PHE A 93 -3.94 15.41 8.66
CA PHE A 93 -3.10 15.28 7.47
C PHE A 93 -3.48 14.05 6.64
N ALA A 94 -3.66 12.90 7.29
CA ALA A 94 -4.15 11.68 6.64
C ALA A 94 -5.55 11.87 6.04
N ASP A 95 -6.46 12.54 6.75
CA ASP A 95 -7.79 12.86 6.24
C ASP A 95 -7.71 13.76 5.00
N ARG A 96 -6.87 14.79 4.99
CA ARG A 96 -6.69 15.62 3.78
C ARG A 96 -6.16 14.82 2.61
N ILE A 97 -5.15 13.98 2.83
CA ILE A 97 -4.62 13.07 1.80
C ILE A 97 -5.74 12.19 1.23
N ASN A 98 -6.58 11.61 2.10
CA ASN A 98 -7.69 10.75 1.69
C ASN A 98 -8.68 11.41 0.73
N TRP A 99 -8.78 12.74 0.71
CA TRP A 99 -9.68 13.47 -0.18
C TRP A 99 -9.15 13.61 -1.60
N ILE A 100 -7.83 13.43 -1.79
CA ILE A 100 -7.16 13.70 -3.05
C ILE A 100 -6.48 12.47 -3.65
N ILE A 101 -6.28 11.37 -2.91
CA ILE A 101 -5.66 10.16 -3.44
C ILE A 101 -6.57 9.44 -4.44
N PRO A 102 -6.05 9.01 -5.61
CA PRO A 102 -6.83 8.27 -6.60
C PRO A 102 -7.40 6.94 -6.09
N VAL A 103 -6.60 6.19 -5.32
CA VAL A 103 -6.98 4.89 -4.74
C VAL A 103 -6.30 4.66 -3.39
N GLY A 104 -6.88 3.76 -2.60
CA GLY A 104 -6.44 3.43 -1.26
C GLY A 104 -6.99 4.39 -0.20
N LYS A 105 -6.55 4.18 1.03
CA LYS A 105 -6.86 5.02 2.19
C LYS A 105 -5.61 5.14 3.07
N ALA A 106 -5.26 6.37 3.41
CA ALA A 106 -4.27 6.72 4.41
C ALA A 106 -4.87 6.53 5.81
N PHE A 107 -4.15 5.82 6.66
CA PHE A 107 -4.49 5.55 8.06
C PHE A 107 -3.30 5.91 8.94
N VAL A 108 -3.55 6.29 10.18
CA VAL A 108 -2.50 6.56 11.16
C VAL A 108 -2.49 5.42 12.17
N ASP A 109 -1.32 4.85 12.42
CA ASP A 109 -1.09 3.89 13.51
C ASP A 109 0.01 4.42 14.43
N ASN A 110 -0.13 4.17 15.72
CA ASN A 110 0.88 4.50 16.72
C ASN A 110 1.88 3.33 16.88
N ASP A 111 2.11 2.59 15.80
CA ASP A 111 3.02 1.46 15.79
C ASP A 111 4.47 1.95 15.93
N ARG A 112 4.99 1.76 17.15
CA ARG A 112 6.34 2.16 17.53
C ARG A 112 7.42 1.19 17.06
N GLU A 113 7.03 0.03 16.52
CA GLU A 113 7.97 -0.94 15.95
C GLU A 113 8.51 -0.45 14.61
N ASN A 114 7.69 0.28 13.84
CA ASN A 114 8.01 0.76 12.50
C ASN A 114 8.42 2.24 12.42
N GLY A 115 8.30 3.00 13.51
CA GLY A 115 8.73 4.40 13.58
C GLY A 115 8.69 4.96 15.00
N PRO A 116 9.53 5.94 15.37
CA PRO A 116 9.66 6.41 16.75
C PRO A 116 8.36 6.97 17.36
N ASN A 117 7.40 7.40 16.53
CA ASN A 117 6.13 8.01 16.97
C ASN A 117 4.89 7.42 16.30
N GLY A 118 5.02 6.25 15.67
CA GLY A 118 4.00 5.72 14.77
C GLY A 118 4.29 6.00 13.31
N VAL A 119 3.33 5.63 12.47
CA VAL A 119 3.44 5.55 11.02
C VAL A 119 2.10 5.86 10.35
N ILE A 120 2.14 6.50 9.20
CA ILE A 120 0.98 6.59 8.29
C ILE A 120 1.06 5.43 7.30
N TRP A 121 -0.04 4.68 7.16
CA TRP A 121 -0.19 3.58 6.21
C TRP A 121 -1.07 4.03 5.05
N LEU A 122 -0.60 3.90 3.82
CA LEU A 122 -1.49 3.86 2.66
C LEU A 122 -1.88 2.40 2.41
N LYS A 123 -3.17 2.10 2.56
CA LYS A 123 -3.75 0.77 2.36
C LYS A 123 -4.76 0.76 1.23
N HIS A 124 -4.63 -0.18 0.29
CA HIS A 124 -5.61 -0.42 -0.77
C HIS A 124 -5.99 -1.89 -0.80
N SER A 125 -7.28 -2.18 -0.83
CA SER A 125 -7.81 -3.55 -0.78
C SER A 125 -8.54 -3.89 -2.07
N VAL A 126 -8.13 -4.96 -2.71
CA VAL A 126 -8.71 -5.47 -3.95
C VAL A 126 -9.44 -6.77 -3.68
N ASN A 127 -10.74 -6.80 -3.96
CA ASN A 127 -11.52 -8.02 -3.93
C ASN A 127 -11.38 -8.76 -5.26
N VAL A 128 -10.84 -9.99 -5.23
CA VAL A 128 -10.71 -10.82 -6.44
C VAL A 128 -11.86 -11.83 -6.62
N SER A 129 -12.90 -11.77 -5.78
CA SER A 129 -14.13 -12.58 -5.92
C SER A 129 -14.78 -12.32 -7.28
N GLY A 130 -14.96 -13.38 -8.08
CA GLY A 130 -15.50 -13.29 -9.44
C GLY A 130 -14.46 -13.22 -10.55
N GLY A 131 -13.17 -13.12 -10.20
CA GLY A 131 -12.07 -13.04 -11.15
C GLY A 131 -11.80 -11.60 -11.59
N VAL A 132 -10.53 -11.20 -11.57
CA VAL A 132 -10.09 -9.86 -11.99
C VAL A 132 -9.16 -9.95 -13.19
N SER A 133 -9.30 -9.06 -14.16
CA SER A 133 -8.42 -9.09 -15.33
C SER A 133 -7.00 -8.62 -14.97
N LYS A 134 -5.99 -9.22 -15.60
CA LYS A 134 -4.59 -8.78 -15.44
C LYS A 134 -4.40 -7.29 -15.70
N ASN A 135 -5.01 -6.76 -16.77
CA ASN A 135 -4.93 -5.33 -17.12
C ASN A 135 -5.51 -4.43 -16.02
N TRP A 136 -6.62 -4.85 -15.42
CA TRP A 136 -7.22 -4.11 -14.30
C TRP A 136 -6.31 -4.14 -13.07
N LEU A 137 -5.75 -5.31 -12.71
CA LEU A 137 -4.78 -5.45 -11.62
C LEU A 137 -3.55 -4.55 -11.82
N SER A 138 -2.95 -4.56 -13.02
CA SER A 138 -1.83 -3.67 -13.35
C SER A 138 -2.22 -2.19 -13.24
N SER A 139 -3.45 -1.83 -13.64
CA SER A 139 -3.95 -0.45 -13.50
C SER A 139 -4.14 -0.05 -12.04
N GLN A 140 -4.60 -0.95 -11.17
CA GLN A 140 -4.72 -0.70 -9.73
C GLN A 140 -3.36 -0.46 -9.07
N LEU A 141 -2.35 -1.28 -9.42
CA LEU A 141 -0.99 -1.09 -8.93
C LEU A 141 -0.41 0.26 -9.38
N LYS A 142 -0.63 0.65 -10.64
CA LYS A 142 -0.21 1.96 -11.14
C LYS A 142 -0.86 3.12 -10.36
N LEU A 143 -2.18 3.07 -10.18
CA LEU A 143 -2.91 4.08 -9.39
C LEU A 143 -2.42 4.13 -7.94
N PHE A 144 -2.08 2.98 -7.34
CA PHE A 144 -1.56 2.93 -5.99
C PHE A 144 -0.20 3.61 -5.87
N ILE A 145 0.70 3.39 -6.84
CA ILE A 145 1.99 4.09 -6.91
C ILE A 145 1.77 5.59 -7.10
N GLU A 146 0.85 6.00 -7.98
CA GLU A 146 0.49 7.41 -8.17
C GLU A 146 -0.03 8.05 -6.88
N SER A 147 -0.86 7.34 -6.09
CA SER A 147 -1.29 7.77 -4.75
C SER A 147 -0.10 7.99 -3.82
N MET A 148 0.89 7.08 -3.80
CA MET A 148 2.10 7.22 -2.98
C MET A 148 2.95 8.44 -3.39
N GLU A 149 3.17 8.63 -4.69
CA GLU A 149 3.87 9.81 -5.20
C GLU A 149 3.12 11.09 -4.84
N MET A 150 1.80 11.06 -4.86
CA MET A 150 0.98 12.21 -4.50
C MET A 150 1.11 12.55 -3.01
N ILE A 151 1.14 11.56 -2.11
CA ILE A 151 1.42 11.76 -0.68
C ILE A 151 2.78 12.43 -0.50
N ASN A 152 3.80 11.97 -1.22
CA ASN A 152 5.14 12.54 -1.15
C ASN A 152 5.15 14.01 -1.65
N ARG A 153 4.54 14.27 -2.81
CA ARG A 153 4.40 15.65 -3.33
C ARG A 153 3.65 16.56 -2.36
N TYR A 154 2.59 16.06 -1.72
CA TYR A 154 1.82 16.81 -0.74
C TYR A 154 2.63 17.09 0.54
N HIS A 155 3.36 16.08 1.04
CA HIS A 155 4.31 16.23 2.13
C HIS A 155 5.34 17.33 1.85
N ALA A 156 6.01 17.27 0.68
CA ALA A 156 7.02 18.25 0.28
C ALA A 156 6.46 19.68 0.11
N ALA A 157 5.18 19.82 -0.23
CA ALA A 157 4.51 21.11 -0.35
C ALA A 157 4.04 21.69 1.00
N GLU A 158 3.83 20.85 2.02
CA GLU A 158 3.31 21.23 3.33
C GLU A 158 4.45 21.42 4.34
N ARG A 159 4.77 22.69 4.62
CA ARG A 159 5.88 23.07 5.52
C ARG A 159 5.78 22.46 6.93
N GLU A 160 4.57 22.24 7.42
CA GLU A 160 4.28 21.66 8.74
C GLU A 160 3.87 20.18 8.65
N SER A 161 4.18 19.52 7.53
CA SER A 161 3.82 18.13 7.36
C SER A 161 4.44 17.26 8.46
N PRO A 162 3.66 16.32 9.04
CA PRO A 162 4.15 15.46 10.10
C PRO A 162 5.01 14.30 9.61
N LEU A 163 5.13 14.08 8.30
CA LEU A 163 5.91 12.97 7.75
C LEU A 163 7.41 13.28 7.72
N GLU A 164 8.26 12.25 7.73
CA GLU A 164 9.69 12.38 7.38
C GLU A 164 9.99 11.71 6.03
N GLU A 165 10.97 12.26 5.31
CA GLU A 165 11.63 11.54 4.23
C GLU A 165 12.31 10.30 4.83
N GLY A 166 11.75 9.13 4.50
CA GLY A 166 12.01 7.89 5.22
C GLY A 166 13.44 7.38 5.06
N GLN A 167 14.32 7.74 5.99
CA GLN A 167 15.38 6.81 6.38
C GLN A 167 14.79 5.78 7.33
N TRP A 168 14.63 4.57 6.82
CA TRP A 168 14.34 3.39 7.63
C TRP A 168 15.56 3.07 8.50
N ILE A 169 15.31 2.57 9.73
CA ILE A 169 16.35 1.93 10.55
C ILE A 169 16.67 0.55 9.97
#